data_AF-A0A377NEF1-F1
#
_entry.id   AF-A0A377NEF1-F1
#
_cell.length_a   1.000
_cell.length_b   1.000
_cell.length_c   1.000
_cell.angle_alpha   90.00
_cell.angle_beta   90.00
_cell.angle_gamma   90.00
#
_symmetry.space_group_name_H-M   'P 1'
#
loop_
_entity.id
_entity.type
_entity.pdbx_description
1 polymer ?
#
loop_
_entity_poly.entity_id
_entity_poly.type
_entity_poly.pdbx_seq_one_letter_code
_entity_poly.pdbx_strand_id
1 'polypeptide(L)'
;MFNRDGYDPACSRESLNLLARSFLGDALPNHPMASPVFADVTELPPIMIQIGENEVMLSDAMRLATHLGDHRVRVTLEVWPGMFHAWHFYATILPEAMQAMTNSARFIEQVLQGDAH
;
A
#
# COMPACT_ATOMS: atom_id res chain seq x y z
N MET A 1 4.20 11.97 -16.63
CA MET A 1 3.57 11.36 -15.43
C MET A 1 2.26 10.77 -15.88
N PHE A 2 2.17 9.44 -16.00
CA PHE A 2 0.98 8.77 -16.52
C PHE A 2 -0.08 8.73 -15.41
N ASN A 3 -1.21 9.41 -15.62
CA ASN A 3 -2.35 9.36 -14.70
C ASN A 3 -3.08 8.02 -14.86
N ARG A 4 -3.42 7.37 -13.75
CA ARG A 4 -4.15 6.09 -13.70
C ARG A 4 -5.63 6.25 -13.35
N ASP A 5 -6.13 7.48 -13.29
CA ASP A 5 -7.56 7.74 -13.08
C ASP A 5 -8.40 7.01 -14.14
N GLY A 6 -9.43 6.28 -13.69
CA GLY A 6 -10.36 5.54 -14.54
C GLY A 6 -10.00 4.07 -14.79
N TYR A 7 -8.79 3.61 -14.43
CA TYR A 7 -8.44 2.18 -14.47
C TYR A 7 -8.94 1.41 -13.23
N ASP A 8 -9.04 2.12 -12.11
CA ASP A 8 -9.53 1.58 -10.85
C ASP A 8 -11.04 1.84 -10.70
N PRO A 9 -11.90 0.81 -10.74
CA PRO A 9 -13.33 0.98 -10.56
C PRO A 9 -13.73 1.28 -9.11
N ALA A 10 -12.87 1.00 -8.14
CA ALA A 10 -13.16 1.13 -6.72
C ALA A 10 -12.63 2.43 -6.10
N CYS A 11 -11.60 3.04 -6.70
CA CYS A 11 -10.99 4.25 -6.17
C CYS A 11 -10.73 5.30 -7.25
N SER A 12 -10.90 6.58 -6.89
CA SER A 12 -10.58 7.71 -7.76
C SER A 12 -9.86 8.80 -6.99
N ARG A 13 -9.02 9.57 -7.69
CA ARG A 13 -8.32 10.72 -7.10
C ARG A 13 -9.29 11.75 -6.51
N GLU A 14 -10.43 11.98 -7.16
CA GLU A 14 -11.45 12.90 -6.67
C GLU A 14 -11.99 12.47 -5.30
N SER A 15 -12.40 11.20 -5.19
CA SER A 15 -12.90 10.62 -3.95
C SER A 15 -11.85 10.63 -2.84
N LEU A 16 -10.59 10.26 -3.15
CA LEU A 16 -9.48 10.31 -2.19
C LEU A 16 -9.22 11.74 -1.70
N ASN A 17 -9.24 12.73 -2.59
CA ASN A 17 -9.07 14.14 -2.22
C ASN A 17 -10.20 14.64 -1.31
N LEU A 18 -11.43 14.17 -1.54
CA LEU A 18 -12.56 14.49 -0.66
C LEU A 18 -12.37 13.88 0.74
N LEU A 19 -11.99 12.60 0.81
CA LEU A 19 -11.72 11.91 2.08
C LEU A 19 -10.55 12.56 2.83
N ALA A 20 -9.47 12.91 2.14
CA ALA A 20 -8.32 13.56 2.73
C ALA A 20 -8.67 14.91 3.37
N ARG A 21 -9.49 15.74 2.70
CA ARG A 21 -9.97 17.02 3.27
C ARG A 21 -10.78 16.81 4.54
N SER A 22 -11.69 15.83 4.53
CA SER A 22 -12.51 15.51 5.71
C SER A 22 -11.68 14.96 6.88
N PHE A 23 -10.66 14.15 6.59
CA PHE A 23 -9.80 13.56 7.60
C PHE A 23 -8.83 14.57 8.22
N LEU A 24 -8.23 15.43 7.40
CA LEU A 24 -7.20 16.37 7.85
C LEU A 24 -7.77 17.53 8.65
N GLY A 25 -8.99 18.00 8.34
CA GLY A 25 -9.49 19.27 8.89
C GLY A 25 -8.48 20.39 8.60
N ASP A 26 -7.95 21.00 9.67
CA ASP A 26 -6.94 22.07 9.58
C ASP A 26 -5.48 21.56 9.58
N ALA A 27 -5.27 20.24 9.68
CA ALA A 27 -3.93 19.65 9.68
C ALA A 27 -3.24 19.79 8.31
N LEU A 28 -1.92 19.93 8.32
CA LEU A 28 -1.14 19.96 7.09
C LEU A 28 -1.20 18.60 6.38
N PRO A 29 -1.36 18.55 5.04
CA PRO A 29 -1.40 17.29 4.30
C PRO A 29 -0.14 16.42 4.45
N ASN A 30 1.00 17.04 4.72
CA ASN A 30 2.27 16.35 4.94
C ASN A 30 2.56 16.03 6.41
N HIS A 31 1.57 16.20 7.30
CA HIS A 31 1.77 15.88 8.71
C HIS A 31 2.10 14.37 8.86
N PRO A 32 3.20 13.99 9.53
CA PRO A 32 3.68 12.60 9.62
C PRO A 32 2.63 11.57 10.05
N MET A 33 1.80 11.93 11.02
CA MET A 33 0.73 11.05 11.53
C MET A 33 -0.46 10.87 10.57
N ALA A 34 -0.59 11.73 9.57
CA ALA A 34 -1.63 11.64 8.55
C ALA A 34 -1.09 11.03 7.24
N SER A 35 0.16 11.33 6.90
CA SER A 35 0.84 10.90 5.67
C SER A 35 2.17 10.22 6.00
N PRO A 36 2.18 8.89 6.24
CA PRO A 36 3.36 8.15 6.70
C PRO A 36 4.59 8.21 5.79
N VAL A 37 4.42 8.61 4.52
CA VAL A 37 5.54 8.87 3.61
C VAL A 37 6.46 10.01 4.09
N PHE A 38 6.02 10.82 5.05
CA PHE A 38 6.81 11.88 5.70
C PHE A 38 7.18 11.56 7.15
N ALA A 39 6.81 10.39 7.66
CA ALA A 39 7.07 10.02 9.05
C ALA A 39 8.48 9.48 9.26
N ASP A 40 8.95 9.55 10.51
CA ASP A 40 10.07 8.72 10.92
C ASP A 40 9.59 7.26 10.95
N VAL A 41 10.21 6.44 10.11
CA VAL A 41 9.89 5.02 9.95
C VAL A 41 11.00 4.11 10.47
N THR A 42 12.00 4.68 11.15
CA THR A 42 13.06 3.89 11.77
C THR A 42 12.48 2.94 12.82
N GLU A 43 13.15 1.80 13.02
CA GLU A 43 12.74 0.75 13.97
C GLU A 43 11.38 0.07 13.70
N LEU A 44 10.71 0.39 12.59
CA LEU A 44 9.50 -0.34 12.21
C LEU A 44 9.83 -1.80 11.90
N PRO A 45 8.92 -2.74 12.22
CA PRO A 45 9.09 -4.13 11.85
C PRO A 45 9.06 -4.26 10.33
N PRO A 46 9.43 -5.41 9.79
CA PRO A 46 9.33 -5.65 8.37
C PRO A 46 7.90 -5.48 7.84
N ILE A 47 7.77 -4.83 6.70
CA ILE A 47 6.48 -4.44 6.10
C ILE A 47 6.30 -5.07 4.73
N MET A 48 5.10 -5.58 4.47
CA MET A 48 4.67 -5.95 3.12
C MET A 48 3.65 -4.92 2.61
N ILE A 49 3.83 -4.47 1.38
CA ILE A 49 2.91 -3.60 0.66
C ILE A 49 2.45 -4.35 -0.59
N GLN A 50 1.15 -4.63 -0.68
CA GLN A 50 0.51 -5.14 -1.88
C GLN A 50 -0.31 -4.02 -2.51
N ILE A 51 -0.11 -3.79 -3.80
CA ILE A 51 -0.78 -2.73 -4.54
C ILE A 51 -1.11 -3.20 -5.96
N GLY A 52 -2.30 -2.88 -6.44
CA GLY A 52 -2.71 -3.15 -7.81
C GLY A 52 -2.08 -2.17 -8.80
N GLU A 53 -1.65 -2.67 -9.95
CA GLU A 53 -1.06 -1.83 -11.01
C GLU A 53 -2.03 -0.74 -11.51
N ASN A 54 -3.34 -1.03 -11.48
CA ASN A 54 -4.37 -0.12 -11.95
C ASN A 54 -4.79 0.92 -10.90
N GLU A 55 -4.28 0.82 -9.66
CA GLU A 55 -4.66 1.75 -8.59
C GLU A 55 -4.11 3.16 -8.82
N VAL A 56 -4.94 4.15 -8.50
CA VAL A 56 -4.54 5.56 -8.49
C VAL A 56 -3.46 5.87 -7.44
N MET A 57 -3.34 5.01 -6.41
CA MET A 57 -2.37 5.09 -5.31
C MET A 57 -1.06 4.35 -5.58
N LEU A 58 -0.85 3.78 -6.78
CA LEU A 58 0.37 3.01 -7.08
C LEU A 58 1.66 3.80 -6.79
N SER A 59 1.69 5.08 -7.18
CA SER A 59 2.86 5.92 -6.90
C SER A 59 3.09 6.15 -5.42
N ASP A 60 2.03 6.18 -4.61
CA ASP A 60 2.12 6.40 -3.16
C ASP A 60 2.66 5.14 -2.47
N ALA A 61 2.22 3.96 -2.89
CA ALA A 61 2.77 2.67 -2.44
C ALA A 61 4.28 2.56 -2.75
N MET A 62 4.69 2.90 -3.99
CA MET A 62 6.10 2.90 -4.38
C MET A 62 6.94 3.91 -3.58
N ARG A 63 6.39 5.10 -3.32
CA ARG A 63 7.06 6.14 -2.50
C ARG A 63 7.24 5.69 -1.06
N LEU A 64 6.20 5.11 -0.46
CA LEU A 64 6.29 4.58 0.90
C LEU A 64 7.30 3.42 0.98
N ALA A 65 7.28 2.49 0.01
CA ALA A 65 8.26 1.41 -0.04
C ALA A 65 9.70 1.93 -0.15
N THR A 66 9.92 2.95 -0.99
CA THR A 66 11.24 3.60 -1.12
C THR A 66 11.66 4.26 0.20
N HIS A 67 10.78 5.03 0.83
CA HIS A 67 11.03 5.69 2.11
C HIS A 67 11.39 4.69 3.21
N LEU A 68 10.65 3.57 3.31
CA LEU A 68 10.95 2.46 4.23
C LEU A 68 12.35 1.86 3.96
N GLY A 69 12.65 1.57 2.70
CA GLY A 69 13.94 1.00 2.29
C GLY A 69 15.11 1.92 2.58
N ASP A 70 14.98 3.22 2.30
CA ASP A 70 16.00 4.24 2.57
C ASP A 70 16.34 4.35 4.08
N HIS A 71 15.38 4.01 4.94
CA HIS A 71 15.52 3.96 6.40
C HIS A 71 15.82 2.56 6.94
N ARG A 72 16.28 1.64 6.08
CA ARG A 72 16.68 0.27 6.42
C ARG A 72 15.58 -0.61 7.02
N VAL A 73 14.31 -0.25 6.79
CA VAL A 73 13.19 -1.15 7.10
C VAL A 73 13.11 -2.20 6.00
N ARG A 74 13.04 -3.48 6.38
CA ARG A 74 12.83 -4.56 5.41
C ARG A 74 11.44 -4.43 4.81
N VAL A 75 11.37 -4.16 3.51
CA VAL A 75 10.13 -3.96 2.78
C VAL A 75 9.98 -4.98 1.66
N THR A 76 8.80 -5.57 1.55
CA THR A 76 8.38 -6.37 0.40
C THR A 76 7.28 -5.62 -0.33
N LEU A 77 7.56 -5.14 -1.53
CA LEU A 77 6.57 -4.49 -2.40
C LEU A 77 6.13 -5.48 -3.48
N GLU A 78 4.85 -5.83 -3.51
CA GLU A 78 4.24 -6.59 -4.59
C GLU A 78 3.30 -5.68 -5.40
N VAL A 79 3.68 -5.41 -6.66
CA VAL A 79 2.79 -4.73 -7.62
C VAL A 79 2.09 -5.80 -8.45
N TRP A 80 0.76 -5.82 -8.37
CA TRP A 80 -0.06 -6.85 -8.98
C TRP A 80 -0.64 -6.40 -10.32
N PRO A 81 -0.23 -7.02 -11.45
CA PRO A 81 -0.66 -6.59 -12.78
C PRO A 81 -2.18 -6.63 -12.95
N GLY A 82 -2.74 -5.56 -13.51
CA GLY A 82 -4.18 -5.44 -13.76
C GLY A 82 -5.10 -5.38 -12.54
N MET A 83 -4.58 -5.51 -11.30
CA MET A 83 -5.40 -5.48 -10.09
C MET A 83 -5.83 -4.06 -9.72
N PHE A 84 -7.03 -3.94 -9.16
CA PHE A 84 -7.67 -2.69 -8.72
C PHE A 84 -7.69 -2.58 -7.20
N HIS A 85 -8.18 -1.47 -6.65
CA HIS A 85 -8.12 -1.22 -5.21
C HIS A 85 -8.77 -2.33 -4.37
N ALA A 86 -7.98 -2.83 -3.41
CA ALA A 86 -8.39 -3.86 -2.45
C ALA A 86 -9.02 -5.11 -3.08
N TRP A 87 -8.49 -5.56 -4.24
CA TRP A 87 -8.94 -6.77 -4.94
C TRP A 87 -8.97 -8.02 -4.03
N HIS A 88 -8.22 -8.03 -2.92
CA HIS A 88 -8.23 -9.04 -1.85
C HIS A 88 -9.63 -9.43 -1.38
N PHE A 89 -10.58 -8.49 -1.34
CA PHE A 89 -11.97 -8.76 -0.94
C PHE A 89 -12.68 -9.77 -1.86
N TYR A 90 -12.12 -10.04 -3.04
CA TYR A 90 -12.66 -10.96 -4.03
C TYR A 90 -11.98 -12.34 -4.00
N ALA A 91 -11.28 -12.70 -2.92
CA ALA A 91 -10.53 -13.97 -2.79
C ALA A 91 -11.35 -15.24 -3.08
N THR A 92 -12.68 -15.20 -2.95
CA THR A 92 -13.56 -16.34 -3.26
C THR A 92 -13.80 -16.54 -4.75
N ILE A 93 -13.57 -15.53 -5.58
CA ILE A 93 -13.88 -15.56 -7.03
C ILE A 93 -12.71 -15.15 -7.92
N LEU A 94 -11.68 -14.50 -7.36
CA LEU A 94 -10.50 -14.02 -8.06
C LEU A 94 -9.25 -14.77 -7.56
N PRO A 95 -8.62 -15.64 -8.36
CA PRO A 95 -7.44 -16.39 -7.96
C PRO A 95 -6.28 -15.52 -7.47
N GLU A 96 -6.06 -14.37 -8.12
CA GLU A 96 -5.04 -13.39 -7.76
C GLU A 96 -5.26 -12.81 -6.36
N ALA A 97 -6.52 -12.58 -5.97
CA ALA A 97 -6.85 -12.14 -4.61
C ALA A 97 -6.54 -13.23 -3.58
N MET A 98 -6.85 -14.50 -3.89
CA MET A 98 -6.49 -15.60 -3.00
C MET A 98 -4.97 -15.78 -2.89
N GLN A 99 -4.25 -15.64 -4.00
CA GLN A 99 -2.79 -15.70 -4.01
C GLN A 99 -2.17 -14.56 -3.19
N ALA A 100 -2.67 -13.34 -3.33
CA ALA A 100 -2.22 -12.18 -2.55
C ALA A 100 -2.41 -12.41 -1.04
N MET A 101 -3.59 -12.89 -0.63
CA MET A 101 -3.87 -13.25 0.77
C MET A 101 -2.96 -14.37 1.29
N THR A 102 -2.67 -15.38 0.45
CA THR A 102 -1.74 -16.47 0.80
C THR A 102 -0.32 -15.94 0.98
N ASN A 103 0.13 -14.99 0.15
CA ASN A 103 1.41 -14.33 0.32
C ASN A 103 1.46 -13.53 1.63
N SER A 104 0.38 -12.83 1.99
CA SER A 104 0.26 -12.11 3.27
C SER A 104 0.40 -13.04 4.47
N ALA A 105 -0.29 -14.19 4.46
CA ALA A 105 -0.18 -15.18 5.53
C ALA A 105 1.27 -15.70 5.67
N ARG A 106 1.90 -16.06 4.53
CA ARG A 106 3.30 -16.51 4.52
C ARG A 106 4.26 -15.45 5.04
N PHE A 107 4.06 -14.19 4.64
CA PHE A 107 4.89 -13.07 5.12
C PHE A 107 4.80 -12.93 6.65
N ILE A 108 3.59 -12.99 7.20
CA ILE A 108 3.36 -12.91 8.64
C ILE A 108 4.06 -14.08 9.36
N GLU A 109 3.90 -15.31 8.87
CA GLU A 109 4.55 -16.50 9.44
C GLU A 109 6.08 -16.35 9.47
N GLN A 110 6.68 -15.92 8.35
CA GLN A 110 8.12 -15.69 8.24
C GLN A 110 8.62 -14.60 9.20
N VAL A 111 7.87 -13.51 9.36
CA VAL A 111 8.21 -12.45 10.32
C VAL A 111 8.15 -12.98 11.75
N LEU A 112 7.13 -13.77 12.09
CA LEU A 112 6.96 -14.32 13.45
C LEU A 112 7.99 -15.41 13.80
N GLN A 113 8.45 -16.17 12.81
CA GLN A 113 9.46 -17.22 13.00
C GLN A 113 10.89 -16.65 13.11
N GLY A 114 11.10 -15.37 12.79
CA GLY A 114 12.42 -14.77 12.68
C GLY A 114 13.16 -15.17 11.41
N ASP A 115 12.57 -16.00 10.54
CA ASP A 115 13.21 -16.50 9.31
C ASP A 115 13.36 -15.44 8.21
N ALA A 116 12.95 -14.22 8.49
CA ALA A 116 13.07 -13.10 7.59
C ALA A 116 14.18 -12.13 8.06
N HIS A 117 15.34 -12.74 8.32
CA HIS A 117 16.65 -12.11 8.55
C HIS A 117 17.44 -11.96 7.24
#